data_AF-B5VJ62-F1
#
_entry.id   AF-B5VJ62-F1
#
_cell.length_a   1.000
_cell.length_b   1.000
_cell.length_c   1.000
_cell.angle_alpha   90.00
_cell.angle_beta   90.00
_cell.angle_gamma   90.00
#
_symmetry.space_group_name_H-M   'P 1'
#
loop_
_entity.id
_entity.type
_entity.pdbx_description
1 polymer ?
#
loop_
_entity_poly.entity_id
_entity_poly.type
_entity_poly.pdbx_seq_one_letter_code
_entity_poly.pdbx_strand_id
1 'polypeptide(L)'
;RKLMMAEARAKRTHRVINHPYYFPFNGRQAEDYLRSKERGEFVIRQSSRGDDHLVITWKLDKDLFQHIDIQELEKENPLALGKVLIVDNQKYNDLDQIIVEYLQNKVRLLNEMTSSEKFKSGTKKDVVKFIEDYSRVNPNKSVYYFSLNYDNPGWFYLMFKINANSKLYTWNVKLTNTGYFLVNYNYPSVIQLCNGFKTLLKSNSSKNRMNNYR
;
A
#
# COMPACT_ATOMS: atom_id res chain seq x y z
N ARG A 1 -0.86 33.29 8.90
CA ARG A 1 -0.51 31.85 9.01
C ARG A 1 0.15 31.28 7.74
N LYS A 2 -0.41 31.45 6.52
CA LYS A 2 0.21 30.94 5.27
C LYS A 2 1.60 31.53 4.95
N LEU A 3 1.82 32.83 5.21
CA LEU A 3 3.13 33.50 4.98
C LEU A 3 4.24 32.97 5.92
N MET A 4 3.96 32.84 7.23
CA MET A 4 4.92 32.25 8.19
C MET A 4 5.27 30.79 7.88
N MET A 5 4.34 29.99 7.34
CA MET A 5 4.64 28.61 6.91
C MET A 5 5.52 28.57 5.65
N ALA A 6 5.42 29.57 4.77
CA ALA A 6 6.27 29.67 3.58
C ALA A 6 7.70 30.09 3.95
N GLU A 7 7.86 31.05 4.87
CA GLU A 7 9.18 31.44 5.40
C GLU A 7 9.84 30.33 6.23
N ALA A 8 9.07 29.57 7.02
CA ALA A 8 9.56 28.40 7.74
C ALA A 8 9.98 27.25 6.80
N ARG A 9 9.37 27.13 5.61
CA ARG A 9 9.83 26.19 4.57
C ARG A 9 11.16 26.61 3.95
N ALA A 10 11.41 27.91 3.78
CA ALA A 10 12.67 28.44 3.25
C ALA A 10 13.84 28.32 4.23
N LYS A 11 13.56 28.23 5.54
CA LYS A 11 14.55 28.03 6.62
C LYS A 11 14.63 26.58 7.14
N ARG A 12 14.16 25.57 6.38
CA ARG A 12 14.35 24.18 6.80
C ARG A 12 15.83 23.84 6.78
N THR A 13 16.37 23.57 7.96
CA THR A 13 17.73 23.13 8.17
C THR A 13 17.94 21.82 7.44
N HIS A 14 18.93 21.78 6.55
CA HIS A 14 19.28 20.58 5.83
C HIS A 14 19.90 19.57 6.81
N ARG A 15 19.09 18.65 7.33
CA ARG A 15 19.59 17.56 8.18
C ARG A 15 20.58 16.71 7.37
N VAL A 16 21.72 16.43 7.98
CA VAL A 16 22.73 15.53 7.42
C VAL A 16 22.48 14.16 8.00
N ILE A 17 21.81 13.28 7.23
CA ILE A 17 21.63 11.88 7.58
C ILE A 17 22.66 11.07 6.80
N ASN A 18 23.57 10.41 7.50
CA ASN A 18 24.60 9.58 6.90
C ASN A 18 24.03 8.19 6.56
N HIS A 19 23.40 8.07 5.40
CA HIS A 19 22.85 6.80 4.92
C HIS A 19 22.88 6.74 3.38
N PRO A 20 23.27 5.62 2.75
CA PRO A 20 23.47 5.55 1.29
C PRO A 20 22.22 5.89 0.46
N TYR A 21 21.05 5.56 0.98
CA TYR A 21 19.76 5.81 0.32
C TYR A 21 19.10 7.13 0.75
N TYR A 22 19.79 7.98 1.49
CA TYR A 22 19.25 9.27 1.91
C TYR A 22 19.50 10.36 0.86
N PHE A 23 18.42 11.01 0.44
CA PHE A 23 18.45 12.13 -0.49
C PHE A 23 17.61 13.30 0.06
N PRO A 24 18.07 14.54 -0.09
CA PRO A 24 17.33 15.73 0.37
C PRO A 24 16.21 16.12 -0.62
N PHE A 25 15.36 15.16 -0.96
CA PHE A 25 14.24 15.35 -1.87
C PHE A 25 12.97 15.75 -1.12
N ASN A 26 12.11 16.51 -1.80
CA ASN A 26 10.69 16.56 -1.49
C ASN A 26 9.96 15.36 -2.12
N GLY A 27 8.66 15.23 -1.86
CA GLY A 27 7.86 14.11 -2.38
C GLY A 27 7.89 14.00 -3.91
N ARG A 28 7.76 15.13 -4.61
CA ARG A 28 7.73 15.14 -6.08
C ARG A 28 9.09 14.79 -6.69
N GLN A 29 10.16 15.35 -6.14
CA GLN A 29 11.53 15.03 -6.56
C GLN A 29 11.84 13.53 -6.38
N ALA A 30 11.36 12.93 -5.30
CA ALA A 30 11.51 11.50 -5.07
C ALA A 30 10.74 10.64 -6.09
N GLU A 31 9.50 11.01 -6.43
CA GLU A 31 8.74 10.34 -7.50
C GLU A 31 9.44 10.46 -8.86
N ASP A 32 9.91 11.67 -9.20
CA ASP A 32 10.57 11.92 -10.48
C ASP A 32 11.89 11.16 -10.59
N TYR A 33 12.67 11.08 -9.50
CA TYR A 33 13.87 10.24 -9.39
C TYR A 33 13.55 8.75 -9.57
N LEU A 34 12.48 8.26 -8.96
CA LEU A 34 12.08 6.86 -9.02
C LEU A 34 11.35 6.51 -10.33
N ARG A 35 10.91 7.48 -11.13
CA ARG A 35 10.10 7.24 -12.34
C ARG A 35 10.77 6.27 -13.31
N SER A 36 12.09 6.42 -13.51
CA SER A 36 12.89 5.56 -14.38
C SER A 36 13.46 4.31 -13.69
N LYS A 37 13.13 4.07 -12.41
CA LYS A 37 13.65 2.96 -11.62
C LYS A 37 12.68 1.77 -11.61
N GLU A 38 13.14 0.62 -11.14
CA GLU A 38 12.33 -0.59 -11.07
C GLU A 38 11.39 -0.59 -9.85
N ARG A 39 10.42 -1.52 -9.87
CA ARG A 39 9.54 -1.75 -8.71
C ARG A 39 10.39 -2.16 -7.49
N GLY A 40 10.08 -1.57 -6.34
CA GLY A 40 10.78 -1.83 -5.08
C GLY A 40 11.94 -0.87 -4.80
N GLU A 41 12.44 -0.16 -5.82
CA GLU A 41 13.43 0.89 -5.64
C GLU A 41 12.85 2.04 -4.79
N PHE A 42 13.70 2.62 -3.95
CA PHE A 42 13.28 3.58 -2.94
C PHE A 42 14.34 4.64 -2.64
N VAL A 43 13.89 5.70 -1.97
CA VAL A 43 14.73 6.73 -1.36
C VAL A 43 14.22 7.06 0.03
N ILE A 44 15.14 7.37 0.93
CA ILE A 44 14.87 7.97 2.23
C ILE A 44 15.04 9.48 2.09
N ARG A 45 14.11 10.26 2.62
CA ARG A 45 14.14 11.71 2.51
C ARG A 45 13.59 12.39 3.75
N GLN A 46 13.80 13.69 3.85
CA GLN A 46 13.18 14.51 4.89
C GLN A 46 11.66 14.49 4.78
N SER A 47 10.99 14.50 5.93
CA SER A 47 9.54 14.62 5.98
C SER A 47 9.11 16.07 5.88
N SER A 48 7.91 16.27 5.32
CA SER A 48 7.26 17.57 5.40
C SER A 48 6.59 17.82 6.76
N ARG A 49 6.54 16.82 7.65
CA ARG A 49 5.83 16.89 8.95
C ARG A 49 6.66 17.56 10.06
N GLY A 50 7.99 17.40 10.04
CA GLY A 50 8.84 17.94 11.10
C GLY A 50 10.25 17.34 11.05
N ASP A 51 11.11 17.82 11.94
CA ASP A 51 12.50 17.36 12.09
C ASP A 51 12.61 16.04 12.87
N ASP A 52 11.50 15.57 13.43
CA ASP A 52 11.26 14.28 14.08
C ASP A 52 10.60 13.26 13.13
N HIS A 53 10.56 13.56 11.83
CA HIS A 53 10.03 12.64 10.82
C HIS A 53 10.96 12.50 9.61
N LEU A 54 11.05 11.27 9.11
CA LEU A 54 11.59 10.91 7.80
C LEU A 54 10.52 10.27 6.93
N VAL A 55 10.80 10.13 5.64
CA VAL A 55 9.90 9.45 4.71
C VAL A 55 10.68 8.49 3.83
N ILE A 56 10.21 7.26 3.72
CA ILE A 56 10.60 6.35 2.64
C ILE A 56 9.61 6.58 1.49
N THR A 57 10.14 6.90 0.31
CA THR A 57 9.35 6.87 -0.93
C THR A 57 9.82 5.70 -1.77
N TRP A 58 8.90 4.82 -2.18
CA TRP A 58 9.23 3.64 -2.98
C TRP A 58 8.26 3.44 -4.14
N LYS A 59 8.72 2.79 -5.20
CA LYS A 59 7.94 2.55 -6.43
C LYS A 59 7.20 1.23 -6.38
N LEU A 60 5.89 1.27 -6.62
CA LEU A 60 5.02 0.09 -6.69
C LEU A 60 4.81 -0.35 -8.14
N ASP A 61 4.58 0.60 -9.04
CA ASP A 61 4.33 0.34 -10.45
C ASP A 61 4.66 1.61 -11.27
N LYS A 62 4.44 1.58 -12.58
CA LYS A 62 4.54 2.75 -13.45
C LYS A 62 3.67 3.88 -12.91
N ASP A 63 4.33 5.00 -12.63
CA ASP A 63 3.71 6.23 -12.10
C ASP A 63 2.91 6.00 -10.79
N LEU A 64 3.27 4.96 -10.03
CA LEU A 64 2.63 4.61 -8.76
C LEU A 64 3.68 4.50 -7.65
N PHE A 65 3.64 5.43 -6.70
CA PHE A 65 4.59 5.55 -5.61
C PHE A 65 3.88 5.63 -4.27
N GLN A 66 4.50 5.10 -3.22
CA GLN A 66 3.99 5.25 -1.86
C GLN A 66 5.02 5.98 -1.00
N HIS A 67 4.52 6.92 -0.19
CA HIS A 67 5.28 7.60 0.84
C HIS A 67 4.92 7.03 2.20
N ILE A 68 5.90 6.45 2.89
CA ILE A 68 5.78 5.87 4.22
C ILE A 68 6.43 6.82 5.21
N ASP A 69 5.68 7.25 6.20
CA ASP A 69 6.18 8.09 7.29
C ASP A 69 6.99 7.24 8.28
N ILE A 70 8.13 7.77 8.70
CA ILE A 70 8.95 7.26 9.79
C ILE A 70 8.94 8.32 10.88
N GLN A 71 8.44 7.98 12.05
CA GLN A 71 8.51 8.85 13.23
C GLN A 71 9.77 8.51 14.03
N GLU A 72 10.54 9.54 14.39
CA GLU A 72 11.76 9.41 15.18
C GLU A 72 11.48 9.71 16.66
N LEU A 73 11.99 8.87 17.55
CA LEU A 73 11.98 9.07 18.99
C LEU A 73 13.41 9.05 19.55
N GLU A 74 13.56 9.49 20.80
CA GLU A 74 14.83 9.43 21.55
C GLU A 74 16.00 10.11 20.81
N LYS A 75 15.73 11.29 20.25
CA LYS A 75 16.73 12.11 19.55
C LYS A 75 17.65 12.80 20.57
N GLU A 76 18.96 12.75 20.34
CA GLU A 76 19.94 13.46 21.17
C GLU A 76 19.87 14.99 20.99
N ASN A 77 19.54 15.43 19.77
CA ASN A 77 19.27 16.82 19.44
C ASN A 77 18.28 16.86 18.25
N PRO A 78 17.69 18.03 17.93
CA PRO A 78 16.69 18.12 16.86
C PRO A 78 17.15 17.66 15.47
N LEU A 79 18.46 17.72 15.19
CA LEU A 79 19.02 17.38 13.88
C LEU A 79 19.47 15.92 13.77
N ALA A 80 19.88 15.30 14.89
CA ALA A 80 20.31 13.91 14.96
C ALA A 80 19.21 12.94 14.51
N LEU A 81 19.59 11.73 14.07
CA LEU A 81 18.66 10.64 13.84
C LEU A 81 18.17 10.09 15.19
N GLY A 82 16.88 9.80 15.32
CA GLY A 82 16.33 9.15 16.51
C GLY A 82 16.87 7.73 16.70
N LYS A 83 17.05 7.32 17.97
CA LYS A 83 17.50 5.96 18.33
C LYS A 83 16.40 4.91 18.18
N VAL A 84 15.15 5.35 18.14
CA VAL A 84 13.98 4.50 17.93
C VAL A 84 13.15 5.10 16.80
N LEU A 85 12.84 4.27 15.82
CA LEU A 85 12.08 4.65 14.63
C LEU A 85 10.74 3.90 14.62
N ILE A 86 9.65 4.59 14.32
CA ILE A 86 8.31 4.00 14.26
C ILE A 86 7.78 4.05 12.83
N VAL A 87 7.39 2.88 12.31
CA VAL A 87 6.74 2.71 11.01
C VAL A 87 5.52 1.80 11.17
N ASP A 88 4.33 2.27 10.77
CA ASP A 88 3.06 1.51 10.85
C ASP A 88 2.85 0.89 12.25
N ASN A 89 3.11 1.69 13.30
CA ASN A 89 3.01 1.32 14.73
C ASN A 89 4.01 0.25 15.21
N GLN A 90 5.02 -0.10 14.42
CA GLN A 90 6.11 -1.00 14.81
C GLN A 90 7.39 -0.20 15.07
N LYS A 91 8.17 -0.63 16.06
CA LYS A 91 9.45 -0.01 16.43
C LYS A 91 10.61 -0.70 15.70
N TYR A 92 11.57 0.11 15.27
CA TYR A 92 12.80 -0.29 14.61
C TYR A 92 13.97 0.48 15.24
N ASN A 93 15.16 -0.11 15.23
CA ASN A 93 16.36 0.47 15.83
C ASN A 93 17.07 1.43 14.87
N ASP A 94 17.04 1.13 13.57
CA ASP A 94 17.72 1.91 12.55
C ASP A 94 17.01 1.80 11.18
N LEU A 95 17.54 2.53 10.19
CA LEU A 95 16.97 2.58 8.84
C LEU A 95 17.18 1.29 8.06
N ASP A 96 18.29 0.58 8.30
CA ASP A 96 18.60 -0.69 7.63
C ASP A 96 17.62 -1.79 8.05
N GLN A 97 17.27 -1.83 9.32
CA GLN A 97 16.24 -2.73 9.85
C GLN A 97 14.88 -2.45 9.19
N ILE A 98 14.49 -1.18 9.01
CA ILE A 98 13.25 -0.83 8.30
C ILE A 98 13.32 -1.32 6.85
N ILE A 99 14.45 -1.16 6.17
CA ILE A 99 14.61 -1.60 4.79
C ILE A 99 14.39 -3.12 4.68
N VAL A 100 15.05 -3.90 5.53
CA VAL A 100 15.00 -5.37 5.47
C VAL A 100 13.66 -5.92 5.97
N GLU A 101 13.21 -5.50 7.15
CA GLU A 101 12.06 -6.13 7.82
C GLU A 101 10.72 -5.53 7.39
N TYR A 102 10.68 -4.26 7.00
CA TYR A 102 9.45 -3.60 6.55
C TYR A 102 9.37 -3.56 5.02
N LEU A 103 10.32 -2.87 4.37
CA LEU A 103 10.19 -2.52 2.96
C LEU A 103 10.36 -3.72 2.03
N GLN A 104 11.44 -4.50 2.19
CA GLN A 104 11.70 -5.67 1.36
C GLN A 104 10.58 -6.72 1.48
N ASN A 105 10.04 -6.94 2.68
CA ASN A 105 8.88 -7.80 2.88
C ASN A 105 7.63 -7.27 2.15
N LYS A 106 7.40 -5.96 2.18
CA LYS A 106 6.29 -5.32 1.45
C LYS A 106 6.44 -5.48 -0.07
N VAL A 107 7.66 -5.33 -0.60
CA VAL A 107 7.98 -5.55 -2.01
C VAL A 107 7.76 -7.01 -2.41
N ARG A 108 8.22 -7.96 -1.58
CA ARG A 108 8.00 -9.40 -1.79
C ARG A 108 6.50 -9.73 -1.91
N LEU A 109 5.68 -9.21 -0.99
CA LEU A 109 4.22 -9.40 -1.01
C LEU A 109 3.57 -8.71 -2.22
N LEU A 110 4.01 -7.51 -2.61
CA LEU A 110 3.53 -6.87 -3.85
C LEU A 110 3.80 -7.76 -5.08
N ASN A 111 5.00 -8.34 -5.17
CA ASN A 111 5.37 -9.23 -6.27
C ASN A 111 4.57 -10.53 -6.26
N GLU A 112 4.33 -11.11 -5.07
CA GLU A 112 3.48 -12.30 -4.91
C GLU A 112 2.04 -12.04 -5.39
N MET A 113 1.45 -10.90 -5.02
CA MET A 113 0.12 -10.51 -5.51
C MET A 113 0.09 -10.32 -7.02
N THR A 114 1.02 -9.53 -7.57
CA THR A 114 1.03 -9.19 -9.00
C THR A 114 1.38 -10.37 -9.90
N SER A 115 2.05 -11.39 -9.38
CA SER A 115 2.34 -12.65 -10.09
C SER A 115 1.19 -13.67 -10.02
N SER A 116 0.15 -13.40 -9.22
CA SER A 116 -1.00 -14.30 -9.09
C SER A 116 -1.86 -14.31 -10.35
N GLU A 117 -2.39 -15.47 -10.73
CA GLU A 117 -3.41 -15.60 -11.78
C GLU A 117 -4.71 -14.83 -11.45
N LYS A 118 -4.93 -14.52 -10.16
CA LYS A 118 -6.04 -13.70 -9.70
C LYS A 118 -5.78 -12.20 -9.79
N PHE A 119 -4.61 -11.77 -10.25
CA PHE A 119 -4.30 -10.38 -10.47
C PHE A 119 -4.56 -9.98 -11.94
N LYS A 120 -5.06 -8.76 -12.13
CA LYS A 120 -5.20 -8.10 -13.43
C LYS A 120 -4.56 -6.73 -13.39
N SER A 121 -3.66 -6.49 -14.33
CA SER A 121 -3.10 -5.17 -14.60
C SER A 121 -4.11 -4.29 -15.33
N GLY A 122 -3.85 -2.98 -15.32
CA GLY A 122 -4.73 -1.97 -15.88
C GLY A 122 -5.46 -1.16 -14.82
N THR A 123 -6.29 -0.23 -15.28
CA THR A 123 -7.08 0.64 -14.42
C THR A 123 -8.26 -0.13 -13.82
N LYS A 124 -8.89 0.45 -12.79
CA LYS A 124 -10.13 -0.09 -12.23
C LYS A 124 -11.19 -0.34 -13.31
N LYS A 125 -11.30 0.56 -14.30
CA LYS A 125 -12.27 0.44 -15.40
C LYS A 125 -11.98 -0.78 -16.29
N ASP A 126 -10.70 -1.03 -16.60
CA ASP A 126 -10.29 -2.16 -17.44
C ASP A 126 -10.64 -3.49 -16.79
N VAL A 127 -10.38 -3.61 -15.47
CA VAL A 127 -10.66 -4.84 -14.73
C VAL A 127 -12.17 -5.02 -14.48
N VAL A 128 -12.93 -3.94 -14.28
CA VAL A 128 -14.41 -3.99 -14.25
C VAL A 128 -14.95 -4.53 -15.56
N LYS A 129 -14.53 -3.97 -16.70
CA LYS A 129 -14.93 -4.44 -18.02
C LYS A 129 -14.60 -5.92 -18.22
N PHE A 130 -13.38 -6.33 -17.84
CA PHE A 130 -12.97 -7.74 -17.91
C PHE A 130 -13.89 -8.67 -17.09
N ILE A 131 -14.27 -8.25 -15.87
CA ILE A 131 -15.17 -9.02 -15.00
C ILE A 131 -16.56 -9.11 -15.62
N GLU A 132 -17.07 -8.02 -16.19
CA GLU A 132 -18.38 -7.98 -16.84
C GLU A 132 -18.44 -8.89 -18.07
N ASP A 133 -17.43 -8.83 -18.93
CA ASP A 133 -17.32 -9.68 -20.12
C ASP A 133 -17.20 -11.16 -19.74
N TYR A 134 -16.35 -11.49 -18.75
CA TYR A 134 -16.22 -12.86 -18.24
C TYR A 134 -17.55 -13.38 -17.67
N SER A 135 -18.25 -12.53 -16.91
CA SER A 135 -19.53 -12.88 -16.30
C SER A 135 -20.65 -13.02 -17.33
N ARG A 136 -20.60 -12.31 -18.46
CA ARG A 136 -21.55 -12.46 -19.57
C ARG A 136 -21.41 -13.83 -20.24
N VAL A 137 -20.18 -14.31 -20.43
CA VAL A 137 -19.89 -15.64 -21.00
C VAL A 137 -20.18 -16.75 -19.98
N ASN A 138 -19.99 -16.49 -18.69
CA ASN A 138 -20.15 -17.47 -17.62
C ASN A 138 -21.22 -17.02 -16.60
N PRO A 139 -22.51 -16.94 -16.98
CA PRO A 139 -23.53 -16.25 -16.18
C PRO A 139 -23.79 -16.86 -14.81
N ASN A 140 -23.57 -18.17 -14.65
CA ASN A 140 -23.83 -18.91 -13.41
C ASN A 140 -22.59 -19.10 -12.52
N LYS A 141 -21.45 -18.48 -12.87
CA LYS A 141 -20.20 -18.60 -12.10
C LYS A 141 -19.84 -17.30 -11.41
N SER A 142 -19.45 -17.40 -10.14
CA SER A 142 -18.82 -16.29 -9.43
C SER A 142 -17.42 -16.02 -9.99
N VAL A 143 -17.06 -14.75 -10.08
CA VAL A 143 -15.76 -14.30 -10.58
C VAL A 143 -15.20 -13.22 -9.66
N TYR A 144 -13.89 -13.24 -9.43
CA TYR A 144 -13.19 -12.20 -8.68
C TYR A 144 -11.75 -12.04 -9.15
N TYR A 145 -11.26 -10.81 -9.09
CA TYR A 145 -9.87 -10.45 -9.41
C TYR A 145 -9.36 -9.34 -8.50
N PHE A 146 -8.06 -9.32 -8.31
CA PHE A 146 -7.31 -8.24 -7.68
C PHE A 146 -6.75 -7.29 -8.73
N SER A 147 -6.68 -6.00 -8.43
CA SER A 147 -5.97 -5.01 -9.24
C SER A 147 -5.34 -3.94 -8.36
N LEU A 148 -4.33 -3.22 -8.86
CA LEU A 148 -3.77 -2.08 -8.14
C LEU A 148 -4.79 -0.95 -8.00
N ASN A 149 -4.77 -0.28 -6.85
CA ASN A 149 -5.50 0.96 -6.61
C ASN A 149 -4.56 2.15 -6.85
N TYR A 150 -4.63 2.74 -8.04
CA TYR A 150 -3.77 3.87 -8.42
C TYR A 150 -4.12 5.16 -7.66
N ASP A 151 -5.35 5.28 -7.14
CA ASP A 151 -5.78 6.43 -6.35
C ASP A 151 -5.23 6.35 -4.90
N ASN A 152 -4.92 5.14 -4.41
CA ASN A 152 -4.47 4.89 -3.04
C ASN A 152 -3.28 3.90 -3.05
N PRO A 153 -2.05 4.40 -3.23
CA PRO A 153 -0.86 3.55 -3.30
C PRO A 153 -0.70 2.63 -2.09
N GLY A 154 -0.48 1.34 -2.35
CA GLY A 154 -0.40 0.28 -1.33
C GLY A 154 -1.74 -0.38 -1.01
N TRP A 155 -2.79 -0.08 -1.78
CA TRP A 155 -4.05 -0.82 -1.74
C TRP A 155 -4.27 -1.58 -3.06
N PHE A 156 -5.01 -2.67 -2.95
CA PHE A 156 -5.57 -3.39 -4.07
C PHE A 156 -7.08 -3.33 -4.02
N TYR A 157 -7.72 -3.26 -5.19
CA TYR A 157 -9.12 -3.58 -5.32
C TYR A 157 -9.30 -5.08 -5.38
N LEU A 158 -10.27 -5.60 -4.63
CA LEU A 158 -10.84 -6.94 -4.79
C LEU A 158 -12.23 -6.77 -5.39
N MET A 159 -12.34 -6.97 -6.70
CA MET A 159 -13.59 -6.80 -7.44
C MET A 159 -14.19 -8.16 -7.75
N PHE A 160 -15.48 -8.31 -7.49
CA PHE A 160 -16.15 -9.59 -7.67
C PHE A 160 -17.62 -9.45 -8.04
N LYS A 161 -18.14 -10.52 -8.66
CA LYS A 161 -19.52 -10.67 -9.10
C LYS A 161 -19.95 -12.11 -8.83
N ILE A 162 -21.17 -12.32 -8.33
CA ILE A 162 -21.67 -13.66 -7.95
C ILE A 162 -22.23 -14.39 -9.18
N ASN A 163 -22.88 -13.66 -10.07
CA ASN A 163 -23.46 -14.12 -11.32
C ASN A 163 -23.69 -12.92 -12.26
N ALA A 164 -24.09 -13.16 -13.50
CA ALA A 164 -24.33 -12.10 -14.50
C ALA A 164 -25.30 -11.00 -14.04
N ASN A 165 -26.31 -11.34 -13.24
CA ASN A 165 -27.35 -10.40 -12.81
C ASN A 165 -27.00 -9.66 -11.51
N SER A 166 -26.04 -10.17 -10.73
CA SER A 166 -25.61 -9.55 -9.48
C SER A 166 -24.84 -8.25 -9.73
N LYS A 167 -24.91 -7.31 -8.78
CA LYS A 167 -24.07 -6.10 -8.85
C LYS A 167 -22.59 -6.48 -8.74
N LEU A 168 -21.72 -5.69 -9.38
CA LEU A 168 -20.28 -5.78 -9.12
C LEU A 168 -19.98 -5.14 -7.77
N TYR A 169 -19.26 -5.87 -6.92
CA TYR A 169 -18.80 -5.38 -5.63
C TYR A 169 -17.30 -5.07 -5.70
N THR A 170 -16.88 -4.03 -4.98
CA THR A 170 -15.47 -3.68 -4.81
C THR A 170 -15.16 -3.64 -3.33
N TRP A 171 -14.26 -4.51 -2.89
CA TRP A 171 -13.63 -4.48 -1.57
C TRP A 171 -12.20 -3.96 -1.70
N ASN A 172 -11.63 -3.52 -0.58
CA ASN A 172 -10.28 -2.97 -0.53
C ASN A 172 -9.38 -3.89 0.31
N VAL A 173 -8.19 -4.14 -0.20
CA VAL A 173 -7.15 -4.94 0.47
C VAL A 173 -5.93 -4.05 0.66
N LYS A 174 -5.48 -3.87 1.91
CA LYS A 174 -4.27 -3.07 2.21
C LYS A 174 -3.04 -3.98 2.18
N LEU A 175 -1.99 -3.56 1.48
CA LEU A 175 -0.68 -4.18 1.55
C LEU A 175 0.04 -3.77 2.83
N THR A 176 0.44 -4.75 3.62
CA THR A 176 1.27 -4.57 4.83
C THR A 176 2.63 -5.25 4.63
N ASN A 177 3.56 -5.08 5.57
CA ASN A 177 4.83 -5.83 5.56
C ASN A 177 4.66 -7.30 5.97
N THR A 178 3.51 -7.70 6.51
CA THR A 178 3.26 -9.07 7.02
C THR A 178 2.19 -9.83 6.24
N GLY A 179 1.51 -9.17 5.29
CA GLY A 179 0.47 -9.79 4.48
C GLY A 179 -0.49 -8.80 3.82
N TYR A 180 -1.68 -9.31 3.51
CA TYR A 180 -2.78 -8.61 2.88
C TYR A 180 -3.92 -8.44 3.87
N PHE A 181 -4.13 -7.21 4.32
CA PHE A 181 -5.19 -6.90 5.26
C PHE A 181 -6.53 -6.74 4.53
N LEU A 182 -7.48 -7.61 4.83
CA LEU A 182 -8.84 -7.58 4.30
C LEU A 182 -9.83 -7.67 5.46
N VAL A 183 -10.69 -6.64 5.56
CA VAL A 183 -11.72 -6.47 6.61
C VAL A 183 -11.10 -6.42 8.02
N ASN A 184 -10.84 -7.57 8.63
CA ASN A 184 -10.36 -7.72 10.01
C ASN A 184 -9.23 -8.73 10.14
N TYR A 185 -8.73 -9.30 9.04
CA TYR A 185 -7.66 -10.29 9.04
C TYR A 185 -6.51 -9.86 8.13
N ASN A 186 -5.29 -10.13 8.60
CA ASN A 186 -4.09 -9.99 7.80
C ASN A 186 -3.66 -11.36 7.28
N TYR A 187 -3.83 -11.59 5.97
CA TYR A 187 -3.54 -12.86 5.33
C TYR A 187 -2.08 -12.90 4.87
N PRO A 188 -1.25 -13.86 5.30
CA PRO A 188 0.18 -13.85 5.01
C PRO A 188 0.55 -14.24 3.57
N SER A 189 -0.41 -14.75 2.79
CA SER A 189 -0.21 -15.13 1.37
C SER A 189 -1.47 -14.89 0.54
N VAL A 190 -1.31 -14.79 -0.79
CA VAL A 190 -2.41 -14.61 -1.74
C VAL A 190 -3.37 -15.80 -1.71
N ILE A 191 -2.86 -17.01 -1.49
CA ILE A 191 -3.66 -18.23 -1.39
C ILE A 191 -4.59 -18.15 -0.17
N GLN A 192 -4.05 -17.77 0.99
CA GLN A 192 -4.83 -17.62 2.21
C GLN A 192 -5.83 -16.47 2.10
N LEU A 193 -5.46 -15.35 1.47
CA LEU A 193 -6.37 -14.24 1.18
C LEU A 193 -7.55 -14.69 0.31
N CYS A 194 -7.30 -15.45 -0.76
CA CYS A 194 -8.34 -15.99 -1.63
C CYS A 194 -9.31 -16.90 -0.86
N ASN A 195 -8.78 -17.78 0.00
CA ASN A 195 -9.59 -18.69 0.81
C ASN A 195 -10.41 -17.91 1.85
N GLY A 196 -9.78 -16.95 2.53
CA GLY A 196 -10.42 -16.05 3.49
C GLY A 196 -11.57 -15.26 2.87
N PHE A 197 -11.34 -14.67 1.69
CA PHE A 197 -12.38 -13.99 0.91
C PHE A 197 -13.58 -14.89 0.62
N LYS A 198 -13.35 -16.12 0.13
CA LYS A 198 -14.43 -17.08 -0.15
C LYS A 198 -15.22 -17.42 1.12
N THR A 199 -14.55 -17.58 2.26
CA THR A 199 -15.21 -17.84 3.55
C THR A 199 -16.04 -16.65 4.03
N LEU A 200 -15.51 -15.43 3.92
CA LEU A 200 -16.23 -14.20 4.27
C LEU A 200 -17.50 -14.03 3.43
N LEU A 201 -17.41 -14.31 2.12
CA LEU A 201 -18.53 -14.21 1.21
C LEU A 201 -19.64 -15.24 1.52
N LYS A 202 -19.26 -16.47 1.86
CA LYS A 202 -20.20 -17.51 2.30
C LYS A 202 -20.90 -17.12 3.60
N SER A 203 -20.15 -16.64 4.59
CA SER A 203 -20.69 -16.21 5.90
C SER A 203 -21.70 -15.07 5.75
N ASN A 204 -21.39 -14.06 4.94
CA ASN A 204 -22.29 -12.95 4.67
C ASN A 204 -23.54 -13.38 3.89
N SER A 205 -23.41 -14.32 2.94
CA SER A 205 -24.56 -14.88 2.22
C SER A 205 -25.51 -15.64 3.15
N SER A 206 -24.97 -16.43 4.08
CA SER A 206 -25.79 -17.18 5.06
C SER A 206 -26.52 -16.25 6.03
N LYS A 207 -25.85 -15.22 6.55
CA LYS A 207 -26.47 -14.21 7.43
C LYS A 207 -27.61 -13.47 6.75
N ASN A 208 -27.41 -13.05 5.49
CA ASN A 208 -28.47 -12.36 4.73
C ASN A 208 -29.69 -13.25 4.48
N ARG A 209 -29.50 -14.57 4.29
CA ARG A 209 -30.64 -15.50 4.20
C ARG A 209 -31.39 -15.59 5.52
N MET A 210 -30.70 -15.76 6.65
CA MET A 210 -31.35 -15.84 7.97
C MET A 210 -32.16 -14.59 8.34
N ASN A 211 -31.69 -13.39 7.97
CA ASN A 211 -32.43 -12.16 8.26
C ASN A 211 -33.68 -11.97 7.38
N ASN A 212 -33.79 -12.64 6.23
CA ASN A 212 -34.97 -12.56 5.37
C ASN A 212 -36.08 -13.53 5.78
N TYR A 213 -35.83 -14.40 6.77
CA TYR A 213 -36.82 -15.33 7.34
C TYR A 213 -37.25 -14.92 8.77
N ARG A 214 -36.92 -13.70 9.19
CA ARG A 214 -37.41 -13.06 10.42
C ARG A 214 -38.20 -11.82 10.03
#